data_AF-A0A934CY27-F1
#
_entry.id   AF-A0A934CY27-F1
#
_cell.length_a   1.000
_cell.length_b   1.000
_cell.length_c   1.000
_cell.angle_alpha   90.00
_cell.angle_beta   90.00
_cell.angle_gamma   90.00
#
_symmetry.space_group_name_H-M   'P 1'
#
loop_
_entity.id
_entity.type
_entity.pdbx_description
1 polymer ?
#
loop_
_entity_poly.entity_id
_entity_poly.type
_entity_poly.pdbx_seq_one_letter_code
_entity_poly.pdbx_strand_id
1 'polypeptide(L)'
;MKNKYQIDKAFLFIGYVPGNEALYTYLQHAGYMVVFKPTIYDKDLKVIKGNVDAELVLHCMIEYANFDKAIIVSGDGDFHCLIKYLSENGKLSRIGIPSRRKFSSLLRGFRLYFFFVDDLKHKLEYKKRQRVDQD
;
A
#
# COMPACT_ATOMS: atom_id res chain seq x y z
N MET A 1 11.62 7.15 0.48
CA MET A 1 10.71 7.24 -0.69
C MET A 1 10.81 8.58 -1.41
N LYS A 2 10.80 9.73 -0.70
CA LYS A 2 10.96 11.07 -1.29
C LYS A 2 12.12 11.22 -2.30
N ASN A 3 13.32 10.77 -1.97
CA ASN A 3 14.51 11.07 -2.80
C ASN A 3 14.69 10.22 -4.08
N LYS A 4 14.06 9.04 -4.18
CA LYS A 4 14.27 8.11 -5.32
C LYS A 4 13.14 8.17 -6.36
N TYR A 5 11.92 8.46 -5.91
CA TYR A 5 10.74 8.45 -6.76
C TYR A 5 9.99 9.79 -6.78
N GLN A 6 10.51 10.83 -6.09
CA GLN A 6 9.89 12.16 -6.02
C GLN A 6 8.40 12.08 -5.67
N ILE A 7 8.08 11.32 -4.61
CA ILE A 7 6.70 11.12 -4.16
C ILE A 7 6.27 12.36 -3.36
N ASP A 8 5.29 13.08 -3.89
CA ASP A 8 4.65 14.23 -3.23
C ASP A 8 3.58 13.79 -2.23
N LYS A 9 2.77 12.80 -2.61
CA LYS A 9 1.64 12.28 -1.83
C LYS A 9 1.73 10.76 -1.69
N ALA A 10 1.57 10.24 -0.48
CA ALA A 10 1.52 8.80 -0.20
C ALA A 10 0.26 8.46 0.59
N PHE A 11 -0.67 7.72 -0.03
CA PHE A 11 -1.90 7.28 0.62
C PHE A 11 -1.75 5.85 1.14
N LEU A 12 -2.31 5.59 2.32
CA LEU A 12 -2.40 4.25 2.90
C LEU A 12 -3.85 3.94 3.24
N PHE A 13 -4.43 2.96 2.55
CA PHE A 13 -5.80 2.52 2.78
C PHE A 13 -5.81 1.39 3.82
N ILE A 14 -6.58 1.55 4.88
CA ILE A 14 -6.64 0.58 5.97
C ILE A 14 -8.03 0.49 6.59
N GLY A 15 -8.44 -0.72 6.97
CA GLY A 15 -9.61 -0.93 7.82
C GLY A 15 -9.37 -0.35 9.22
N TYR A 16 -10.29 0.47 9.70
CA TYR A 16 -10.25 1.02 11.05
C TYR A 16 -10.64 -0.02 12.09
N VAL A 17 -9.71 -0.33 13.01
CA VAL A 17 -9.89 -1.25 14.12
C VAL A 17 -9.59 -0.48 15.41
N PRO A 18 -10.58 -0.31 16.31
CA PRO A 18 -10.35 0.33 17.61
C PRO A 18 -9.21 -0.36 18.40
N GLY A 19 -8.37 0.42 19.07
CA GLY A 19 -7.20 -0.05 19.82
C GLY A 19 -5.88 -0.01 19.04
N ASN A 20 -5.91 0.32 17.74
CA ASN A 20 -4.72 0.45 16.89
C ASN A 20 -4.30 1.91 16.66
N GLU A 21 -4.76 2.85 17.49
CA GLU A 21 -4.54 4.29 17.29
C GLU A 21 -3.05 4.67 17.30
N ALA A 22 -2.24 3.98 18.11
CA ALA A 22 -0.79 4.17 18.14
C ALA A 22 -0.12 3.80 16.80
N LEU A 23 -0.58 2.72 16.14
CA LEU A 23 -0.11 2.33 14.81
C LEU A 23 -0.51 3.38 13.77
N TYR A 24 -1.76 3.86 13.82
CA TYR A 24 -2.25 4.88 12.89
C TYR A 24 -1.48 6.18 13.01
N THR A 25 -1.23 6.63 14.25
CA THR A 25 -0.42 7.82 14.54
C THR A 25 1.00 7.66 14.01
N TYR A 26 1.62 6.49 14.22
CA TYR A 26 2.95 6.20 13.69
C TYR A 26 3.00 6.28 12.16
N LEU A 27 2.00 5.71 11.47
CA LEU A 27 1.92 5.75 10.00
C LEU A 27 1.75 7.18 9.47
N GLN A 28 0.93 8.00 10.14
CA GLN A 28 0.77 9.41 9.79
C GLN A 28 2.06 10.19 10.00
N HIS A 29 2.76 9.99 11.13
CA HIS A 29 4.08 10.60 11.37
C HIS A 29 5.15 10.16 10.37
N ALA A 30 5.04 8.94 9.83
CA ALA A 30 5.90 8.48 8.74
C ALA A 30 5.60 9.14 7.38
N GLY A 31 4.57 10.01 7.31
CA GLY A 31 4.20 10.80 6.14
C GLY A 31 3.11 10.19 5.26
N TYR A 32 2.42 9.15 5.74
CA TYR A 32 1.26 8.61 5.03
C TYR A 32 0.00 9.41 5.32
N MET A 33 -0.77 9.70 4.26
CA MET A 33 -2.16 10.11 4.36
C MET A 33 -3.02 8.85 4.52
N VAL A 34 -3.37 8.53 5.77
CA VAL A 34 -4.12 7.32 6.10
C VAL A 34 -5.60 7.52 5.76
N VAL A 35 -6.13 6.65 4.89
CA VAL A 35 -7.54 6.62 4.48
C VAL A 35 -8.20 5.43 5.18
N PHE A 36 -9.14 5.73 6.08
CA PHE A 36 -9.81 4.72 6.90
C PHE A 36 -11.08 4.21 6.22
N LYS A 37 -11.23 2.89 6.18
CA LYS A 37 -12.50 2.23 5.88
C LYS A 37 -13.14 1.69 7.17
N PRO A 38 -14.44 1.92 7.42
CA PRO A 38 -15.15 1.23 8.50
C PRO A 38 -15.02 -0.29 8.36
N THR A 39 -14.73 -0.99 9.46
CA THR A 39 -14.67 -2.46 9.45
C THR A 39 -15.94 -3.10 9.98
N ILE A 40 -16.26 -4.28 9.48
CA ILE A 40 -17.38 -5.09 9.97
C ILE A 40 -16.80 -6.34 10.63
N TYR A 41 -17.21 -6.62 11.86
CA TYR A 41 -16.87 -7.88 12.52
C TYR A 41 -17.84 -8.97 12.08
N ASP A 42 -17.31 -9.98 11.41
CA ASP A 42 -18.04 -11.20 11.08
C ASP A 42 -17.98 -12.15 12.28
N LYS A 43 -19.12 -12.32 12.96
CA LYS A 43 -19.22 -13.14 14.16
C LYS A 43 -19.05 -14.63 13.89
N ASP A 44 -19.47 -15.08 12.72
CA ASP A 44 -19.46 -16.51 12.35
C ASP A 44 -18.05 -16.96 11.99
N LEU A 45 -17.35 -16.13 11.20
CA LEU A 45 -15.97 -16.38 10.79
C LEU A 45 -14.94 -15.88 11.82
N LYS A 46 -15.37 -15.13 12.84
CA LYS A 46 -14.53 -14.47 13.86
C LYS A 46 -13.42 -13.61 13.25
N VAL A 47 -13.69 -12.97 12.12
CA VAL A 47 -12.74 -12.11 11.39
C VAL A 47 -13.27 -10.70 11.24
N ILE A 48 -12.37 -9.73 11.24
CA ILE A 48 -12.68 -8.35 10.89
C ILE A 48 -12.55 -8.20 9.37
N LYS A 49 -13.65 -7.86 8.69
CA LYS A 49 -13.67 -7.54 7.27
C LYS A 49 -13.38 -6.05 7.09
N GLY A 50 -12.32 -5.76 6.33
CA GLY A 50 -11.85 -4.40 6.06
C GLY A 50 -11.14 -4.30 4.72
N ASN A 51 -11.64 -5.00 3.69
CA ASN A 51 -11.13 -4.90 2.32
C ASN A 51 -11.23 -3.46 1.84
N VAL A 52 -10.16 -2.91 1.27
CA VAL A 52 -10.06 -1.49 0.87
C VAL A 52 -9.95 -1.30 -0.65
N ASP A 53 -10.19 -2.34 -1.43
CA ASP A 53 -9.83 -2.36 -2.85
C ASP A 53 -10.66 -1.33 -3.63
N ALA A 54 -11.97 -1.27 -3.34
CA ALA A 54 -12.88 -0.31 -3.95
C ALA A 54 -12.50 1.14 -3.58
N GLU A 55 -12.16 1.41 -2.32
CA GLU A 55 -11.74 2.73 -1.85
C GLU A 55 -10.43 3.17 -2.52
N LEU A 56 -9.46 2.27 -2.66
CA LEU A 56 -8.21 2.55 -3.35
C LEU A 56 -8.46 2.90 -4.81
N VAL A 57 -9.25 2.08 -5.52
CA VAL A 57 -9.58 2.32 -6.93
C VAL A 57 -10.31 3.65 -7.08
N LEU A 58 -11.36 3.90 -6.30
CA LEU A 58 -12.14 5.13 -6.38
C LEU A 58 -11.29 6.36 -6.05
N HIS A 59 -10.50 6.32 -4.98
CA HIS A 59 -9.67 7.45 -4.58
C HIS A 59 -8.58 7.74 -5.62
N CYS A 60 -7.98 6.71 -6.23
CA CYS A 60 -7.05 6.89 -7.34
C CYS A 60 -7.70 7.58 -8.54
N MET A 61 -8.97 7.29 -8.82
CA MET A 61 -9.73 7.93 -9.90
C MET A 61 -10.13 9.37 -9.56
N ILE A 62 -10.48 9.66 -8.31
CA ILE A 62 -10.75 11.03 -7.82
C ILE A 62 -9.50 11.90 -7.97
N GLU A 63 -8.32 11.38 -7.59
CA GLU A 63 -7.06 12.11 -7.69
C GLU A 63 -6.44 12.09 -9.10
N TYR A 64 -7.07 11.45 -10.09
CA TYR A 64 -6.47 11.17 -11.40
C TYR A 64 -5.92 12.40 -12.14
N ALA A 65 -6.61 13.55 -12.00
CA ALA A 65 -6.17 14.82 -12.57
C ALA A 65 -5.08 15.53 -11.73
N ASN A 66 -4.89 15.12 -10.47
CA ASN A 66 -4.04 15.77 -9.48
C ASN A 66 -2.66 15.11 -9.32
N PHE A 67 -2.31 14.14 -10.18
CA PHE A 67 -0.97 13.55 -10.24
C PHE A 67 -0.50 13.32 -11.67
N ASP A 68 0.81 13.38 -11.89
CA ASP A 68 1.42 13.09 -13.19
C ASP A 68 1.54 11.59 -13.43
N LYS A 69 2.01 10.86 -12.40
CA LYS A 69 2.10 9.40 -12.41
C LYS A 69 1.78 8.82 -11.04
N ALA A 70 1.22 7.63 -11.02
CA ALA A 70 0.96 6.85 -9.81
C ALA A 70 1.94 5.69 -9.64
N ILE A 71 2.24 5.38 -8.38
CA ILE A 71 2.87 4.13 -7.97
C ILE A 71 1.85 3.33 -7.18
N ILE A 72 1.48 2.14 -7.67
CA ILE A 72 0.55 1.24 -6.98
C ILE A 72 1.36 0.19 -6.22
N VAL A 73 1.20 0.14 -4.89
CA VAL A 73 1.89 -0.84 -4.05
C VAL A 73 0.91 -1.94 -3.66
N SER A 74 0.82 -2.99 -4.48
CA SER A 74 0.01 -4.18 -4.20
C SER A 74 0.50 -5.36 -5.04
N GLY A 75 0.29 -6.58 -4.53
CA GLY A 75 0.45 -7.82 -5.28
C GLY A 75 -0.88 -8.43 -5.74
N ASP A 76 -2.01 -7.78 -5.46
CA ASP A 76 -3.35 -8.30 -5.71
C ASP A 76 -3.78 -8.17 -7.18
N GLY A 77 -4.43 -9.21 -7.69
CA GLY A 77 -4.96 -9.26 -9.04
C GLY A 77 -6.17 -8.34 -9.26
N ASP A 78 -6.89 -8.00 -8.20
CA ASP A 78 -8.09 -7.15 -8.29
C ASP A 78 -7.78 -5.74 -8.80
N PHE A 79 -6.53 -5.27 -8.61
CA PHE A 79 -6.06 -3.99 -9.15
C PHE A 79 -5.61 -4.05 -10.61
N HIS A 80 -5.69 -5.20 -11.29
CA HIS A 80 -5.29 -5.35 -12.70
C HIS A 80 -5.98 -4.30 -13.59
N CYS A 81 -7.28 -4.08 -13.41
CA CYS A 81 -8.04 -3.12 -14.21
C CYS A 81 -7.51 -1.68 -14.05
N LEU A 82 -7.29 -1.24 -12.80
CA LEU A 82 -6.73 0.06 -12.49
C LEU A 82 -5.32 0.22 -13.08
N ILE A 83 -4.46 -0.78 -12.86
CA ILE A 83 -3.07 -0.77 -13.35
C ILE A 83 -3.04 -0.68 -14.89
N LYS A 84 -3.88 -1.46 -15.58
CA LYS A 84 -4.01 -1.42 -17.03
C LYS A 84 -4.42 -0.04 -17.51
N TYR A 85 -5.48 0.53 -16.93
CA TYR A 85 -5.98 1.85 -17.29
C TYR A 85 -4.92 2.95 -17.10
N LEU A 86 -4.22 2.95 -15.95
CA LEU A 86 -3.14 3.89 -15.70
C LEU A 86 -1.97 3.70 -16.68
N SER A 87 -1.63 2.47 -17.05
CA SER A 87 -0.56 2.21 -18.03
C SER A 87 -0.93 2.74 -19.42
N GLU A 88 -2.14 2.45 -19.90
CA GLU A 88 -2.61 2.84 -21.23
C GLU A 88 -2.72 4.36 -21.39
N ASN A 89 -3.04 5.07 -20.31
CA ASN A 89 -3.11 6.53 -20.30
C ASN A 89 -1.78 7.19 -19.94
N GLY A 90 -0.67 6.44 -19.87
CA GLY A 90 0.62 6.99 -19.51
C GLY A 90 0.63 7.63 -18.12
N LYS A 91 -0.17 7.12 -17.17
CA LYS A 91 -0.29 7.58 -15.78
C LYS A 91 0.35 6.60 -14.78
N LEU A 92 0.79 5.42 -15.22
CA LEU A 92 1.51 4.47 -14.36
C LEU A 92 3.03 4.74 -14.36
N SER A 93 3.65 4.84 -13.18
CA SER A 93 5.11 4.93 -13.01
C SER A 93 5.73 3.58 -12.65
N ARG A 94 5.24 2.95 -11.58
CA ARG A 94 5.77 1.69 -11.04
C ARG A 94 4.68 0.90 -10.30
N ILE A 95 4.91 -0.39 -10.13
CA ILE A 95 4.12 -1.27 -9.27
C ILE A 95 5.04 -1.83 -8.19
N GLY A 96 4.73 -1.54 -6.93
CA GLY A 96 5.44 -2.06 -5.77
C GLY A 96 4.85 -3.41 -5.37
N ILE A 97 5.51 -4.50 -5.76
CA ILE A 97 5.10 -5.84 -5.36
C ILE A 97 5.64 -6.11 -3.95
N PRO A 98 4.78 -6.35 -2.94
CA PRO A 98 5.25 -6.59 -1.58
C PRO A 98 6.22 -7.76 -1.53
N SER A 99 5.87 -8.91 -2.13
CA SER A 99 6.72 -10.09 -2.15
C SER A 99 6.95 -10.70 -3.53
N ARG A 100 8.22 -10.97 -3.84
CA ARG A 100 8.66 -11.65 -5.08
C ARG A 100 8.01 -13.02 -5.27
N ARG A 101 7.65 -13.69 -4.18
CA ARG A 101 7.11 -15.05 -4.19
C ARG A 101 5.58 -15.08 -4.27
N LYS A 102 4.91 -13.97 -3.93
CA LYS A 102 3.45 -13.92 -3.76
C LYS A 102 2.89 -12.65 -4.41
N PHE A 103 2.44 -12.79 -5.66
CA PHE A 103 1.64 -11.80 -6.38
C PHE A 103 0.80 -12.49 -7.45
N SER A 104 -0.32 -11.87 -7.85
CA SER A 104 -1.24 -12.43 -8.83
C SER A 104 -0.60 -12.59 -10.22
N SER A 105 -0.89 -13.70 -10.89
CA SER A 105 -0.45 -13.95 -12.27
C SER A 105 -0.99 -12.91 -13.25
N LEU A 106 -2.13 -12.29 -12.95
CA LEU A 106 -2.74 -11.21 -13.74
C LEU A 106 -1.80 -10.00 -13.89
N LEU A 107 -0.93 -9.75 -12.91
CA LEU A 107 -0.01 -8.62 -12.98
C LEU A 107 1.26 -8.91 -13.81
N ARG A 108 1.49 -10.15 -14.26
CA ARG A 108 2.73 -10.54 -14.97
C ARG A 108 2.97 -9.75 -16.26
N GLY A 109 1.92 -9.28 -16.92
CA GLY A 109 2.05 -8.42 -18.10
C GLY A 109 2.75 -7.08 -17.83
N PHE A 110 2.78 -6.64 -16.57
CA PHE A 110 3.34 -5.35 -16.16
C PHE A 110 4.73 -5.45 -15.50
N ARG A 111 5.44 -6.57 -15.68
CA ARG A 111 6.73 -6.83 -15.01
C ARG A 111 7.78 -5.73 -15.18
N LEU A 112 7.75 -5.01 -16.30
CA LEU A 112 8.68 -3.88 -16.56
C LEU A 112 8.46 -2.70 -15.60
N TYR A 113 7.27 -2.58 -15.00
CA TYR A 113 6.95 -1.57 -13.99
C TYR A 113 7.30 -2.00 -12.57
N PHE A 114 7.70 -3.25 -12.35
CA PHE A 114 7.83 -3.79 -11.00
C PHE A 114 9.06 -3.25 -10.26
N PHE A 115 8.88 -2.99 -8.98
CA PHE A 115 9.94 -3.10 -7.98
C PHE A 115 9.42 -3.96 -6.83
N PHE A 116 10.33 -4.58 -6.09
CA PHE A 116 9.95 -5.45 -4.98
C PHE A 116 10.22 -4.75 -3.65
N VAL A 117 9.21 -4.70 -2.80
CA VAL A 117 9.33 -4.09 -1.47
C VAL A 117 10.19 -4.96 -0.56
N ASP A 118 10.15 -6.28 -0.72
CA ASP A 118 11.05 -7.23 -0.03
C ASP A 118 12.54 -6.87 -0.18
N ASP A 119 12.95 -6.31 -1.32
CA ASP A 119 14.34 -5.87 -1.52
C ASP A 119 14.73 -4.76 -0.56
N LEU A 120 13.75 -3.97 -0.10
CA LEU A 120 13.92 -2.86 0.83
C LEU A 120 13.84 -3.32 2.29
N LYS A 121 13.53 -4.59 2.55
CA LYS A 121 13.37 -5.13 3.91
C LYS A 121 14.56 -4.79 4.80
N HIS A 122 15.78 -4.98 4.32
CA HIS A 122 17.00 -4.67 5.08
C HIS A 122 17.11 -3.20 5.53
N LYS A 123 16.41 -2.27 4.88
CA LYS A 123 16.35 -0.84 5.23
C LYS A 123 15.10 -0.46 6.02
N LEU A 124 14.01 -1.19 5.85
CA LEU A 124 12.68 -0.84 6.38
C LEU A 124 12.24 -1.70 7.57
N GLU A 125 12.91 -2.82 7.80
CA GLU A 125 12.56 -3.74 8.89
C GLU A 125 12.75 -3.08 10.25
N TYR A 126 11.73 -3.20 11.08
CA TYR A 126 11.79 -2.78 12.47
C TYR A 126 12.74 -3.72 13.23
N LYS A 127 13.93 -3.21 13.57
CA LYS A 127 14.84 -3.91 14.48
C LYS A 127 14.45 -3.58 15.92
N LYS A 128 13.91 -4.57 16.63
CA LYS A 128 13.63 -4.44 18.07
C LYS A 128 14.96 -4.12 18.78
N ARG A 129 15.09 -2.93 19.37
CA ARG A 129 16.23 -2.63 20.25
C ARG A 129 16.21 -3.64 21.39
N GLN A 130 17.30 -4.39 21.57
CA GLN A 130 17.50 -5.13 22.81
C GLN A 130 17.52 -4.11 23.95
N ARG A 131 16.75 -4.37 25.02
CA ARG A 131 16.98 -3.68 26.28
C ARG A 131 18.39 -4.08 26.71
N VAL A 132 19.29 -3.10 26.78
CA VAL A 132 20.50 -3.26 27.57
C VAL A 132 20.00 -3.14 29.00
N ASP A 133 19.84 -4.27 29.66
CA ASP A 133 19.69 -4.27 31.11
C ASP A 133 21.00 -3.70 31.66
N GLN A 134 20.93 -2.52 32.29
CA GLN A 134 22.01 -1.98 33.09
C GLN A 134 21.86 -2.59 34.48
N ASP A 135 22.82 -3.43 34.86
CA ASP A 135 23.03 -3.93 36.22
C ASP A 135 23.27 -2.78 37.22
#